data_AF-A0A066RX30-F1
#
_entry.id   AF-A0A066RX30-F1
#
_cell.length_a   1.000
_cell.length_b   1.000
_cell.length_c   1.000
_cell.angle_alpha   90.00
_cell.angle_beta   90.00
_cell.angle_gamma   90.00
#
_symmetry.space_group_name_H-M   'P 1'
#
loop_
_entity.id
_entity.type
_entity.pdbx_description
1 polymer ?
#
loop_
_entity_poly.entity_id
_entity_poly.type
_entity_poly.pdbx_seq_one_letter_code
_entity_poly.pdbx_strand_id
1 'polypeptide(L)'
;MINEVALLLGMLGTGMLALDVASPSILINLSNSFRNFTNQNIFPSFLFRRNYEPTDEDRENLNRIRVIGFFSLFVAFGVMWVTLPELESILNSYAWVIGIPFLLALTGYGALSFSQILARILITSSTLLMLPFFYIFFIVFGILGAVLRLILWPIVSLENSVIGQDQSPRFLGLLILFLSFFLQLIALKS
;
A
#
# COMPACT_ATOMS: atom_id res chain seq x y z
N MET A 1 9.39 -20.02 -12.05
CA MET A 1 9.01 -18.81 -11.28
C MET A 1 9.73 -17.54 -11.73
N ILE A 2 11.06 -17.52 -11.85
CA ILE A 2 11.78 -16.29 -12.26
C ILE A 2 11.40 -15.87 -13.69
N ASN A 3 11.25 -16.82 -14.61
CA ASN A 3 10.81 -16.53 -15.98
C ASN A 3 9.38 -15.96 -16.06
N GLU A 4 8.42 -16.46 -15.28
CA GLU A 4 7.06 -15.90 -15.28
C GLU A 4 7.03 -14.48 -14.70
N VAL A 5 7.79 -14.22 -13.62
CA VAL A 5 7.93 -12.87 -13.05
C VAL A 5 8.56 -11.93 -14.06
N ALA A 6 9.61 -12.39 -14.75
CA ALA A 6 10.27 -11.60 -15.77
C ALA A 6 9.33 -11.31 -16.96
N LEU A 7 8.58 -12.30 -17.44
CA LEU A 7 7.54 -12.11 -18.48
C LEU A 7 6.45 -11.12 -18.04
N LEU A 8 5.98 -11.18 -16.80
CA LEU A 8 5.00 -10.24 -16.24
C LEU A 8 5.53 -8.82 -16.20
N LEU A 9 6.77 -8.64 -15.75
CA LEU A 9 7.45 -7.35 -15.80
C LEU A 9 7.61 -6.88 -17.25
N GLY A 10 7.96 -7.77 -18.17
CA GLY A 10 8.05 -7.48 -19.60
C GLY A 10 6.73 -6.95 -20.16
N MET A 11 5.63 -7.66 -19.91
CA MET A 11 4.28 -7.24 -20.33
C MET A 11 3.86 -5.90 -19.73
N LEU A 12 4.14 -5.67 -18.44
CA LEU A 12 3.87 -4.39 -17.78
C LEU A 12 4.68 -3.25 -18.41
N GLY A 13 5.98 -3.46 -18.61
CA GLY A 13 6.86 -2.47 -19.22
C GLY A 13 6.45 -2.13 -20.65
N THR A 14 6.12 -3.13 -21.46
CA THR A 14 5.61 -2.93 -22.83
C THR A 14 4.25 -2.23 -22.81
N GLY A 15 3.36 -2.59 -21.88
CA GLY A 15 2.07 -1.94 -21.70
C GLY A 15 2.21 -0.45 -21.34
N MET A 16 3.17 -0.11 -20.47
CA MET A 16 3.46 1.28 -20.12
C MET A 16 4.01 2.08 -21.31
N LEU A 17 4.86 1.49 -22.15
CA LEU A 17 5.33 2.15 -23.37
C LEU A 17 4.23 2.26 -24.43
N ALA A 18 3.35 1.27 -24.55
CA ALA A 18 2.21 1.33 -25.48
C ALA A 18 1.18 2.39 -25.05
N LEU A 19 0.93 2.52 -23.74
CA LEU A 19 0.08 3.56 -23.17
C LEU A 19 0.64 4.97 -23.44
N ASP A 20 1.96 5.12 -23.59
CA ASP A 20 2.57 6.41 -23.93
C ASP A 20 2.14 6.87 -25.32
N VAL A 21 2.04 5.93 -26.26
CA VAL A 21 1.59 6.20 -27.62
C VAL A 21 0.08 6.38 -27.69
N ALA A 22 -0.68 5.56 -26.93
CA ALA A 22 -2.14 5.52 -27.03
C ALA A 22 -2.87 6.58 -26.19
N SER A 23 -2.44 6.82 -24.96
CA SER A 23 -3.10 7.74 -24.02
C SER A 23 -2.09 8.35 -23.03
N PRO A 24 -1.22 9.27 -23.49
CA PRO A 24 -0.15 9.85 -22.69
C PRO A 24 -0.63 10.60 -21.45
N SER A 25 -1.87 11.10 -21.44
CA SER A 25 -2.47 11.79 -20.28
C SER A 25 -2.56 10.91 -19.02
N ILE A 26 -2.83 9.61 -19.16
CA ILE A 26 -2.89 8.67 -18.02
C ILE A 26 -1.51 8.54 -17.37
N LEU A 27 -0.50 8.44 -18.22
CA LEU A 27 0.90 8.30 -17.85
C LEU A 27 1.47 9.58 -17.24
N ILE A 28 1.10 10.74 -17.76
CA ILE A 28 1.43 12.04 -17.17
C ILE A 28 0.80 12.17 -15.78
N ASN A 29 -0.47 11.79 -15.61
CA ASN A 29 -1.13 11.78 -14.30
C ASN A 29 -0.46 10.82 -13.32
N LEU A 30 -0.01 9.65 -13.79
CA LEU A 30 0.74 8.68 -13.00
C LEU A 30 2.12 9.23 -12.59
N SER A 31 2.87 9.86 -13.50
CA SER A 31 4.16 10.50 -13.21
C SER A 31 4.00 11.65 -12.21
N ASN A 32 2.99 12.50 -12.39
CA ASN A 32 2.65 13.55 -11.42
C ASN A 32 2.30 12.99 -10.05
N SER A 33 1.56 11.87 -10.01
CA SER A 33 1.26 11.17 -8.75
C SER A 33 2.51 10.63 -8.08
N PHE A 34 3.45 10.04 -8.85
CA PHE A 34 4.73 9.58 -8.34
C PHE A 34 5.61 10.73 -7.85
N ARG A 35 5.65 11.86 -8.54
CA ARG A 35 6.38 13.06 -8.10
C ARG A 35 5.84 13.58 -6.77
N ASN A 36 4.52 13.72 -6.69
CA ASN A 36 3.84 14.13 -5.46
C ASN A 36 4.13 13.15 -4.32
N PHE A 37 4.15 11.85 -4.62
CA PHE A 37 4.49 10.81 -3.67
C PHE A 37 5.95 10.89 -3.21
N THR A 38 6.92 11.06 -4.12
CA THR A 38 8.35 11.09 -3.78
C THR A 38 8.78 12.34 -3.03
N ASN A 39 8.07 13.45 -3.23
CA ASN A 39 8.38 14.73 -2.58
C ASN A 39 7.87 14.82 -1.14
N GLN A 40 6.95 13.93 -0.75
CA GLN A 40 6.30 14.00 0.55
C GLN A 40 6.78 12.89 1.49
N ASN A 41 6.75 13.17 2.79
CA ASN A 41 7.16 12.20 3.80
C ASN A 41 5.96 11.33 4.21
N ILE A 42 5.95 10.08 3.74
CA ILE A 42 4.83 9.15 3.96
C ILE A 42 4.93 8.41 5.31
N PHE A 43 6.05 8.55 6.04
CA PHE A 43 6.20 7.87 7.33
C PHE A 43 5.38 8.60 8.42
N PRO A 44 4.52 7.89 9.19
CA PRO A 44 3.64 8.50 10.19
C PRO A 44 4.41 8.83 11.48
N SER A 45 5.41 9.71 11.37
CA SER A 45 6.31 10.08 12.45
C SER A 45 5.59 10.70 13.66
N PHE A 46 4.43 11.33 13.43
CA PHE A 46 3.61 11.93 14.47
C PHE A 46 3.10 10.90 15.49
N LEU A 47 2.93 9.63 15.12
CA LEU A 47 2.53 8.56 16.04
C LEU A 47 3.55 8.32 17.15
N PHE A 48 4.80 8.75 16.96
CA PHE A 48 5.89 8.62 17.94
C PHE A 48 6.16 9.91 18.71
N ARG A 49 5.48 11.01 18.37
CA ARG A 49 5.65 12.30 19.06
C ARG A 49 4.68 12.40 20.23
N ARG A 50 5.21 12.69 21.41
CA ARG A 50 4.39 12.94 22.60
C ARG A 50 3.80 14.35 22.55
N ASN A 51 2.52 14.48 22.89
CA ASN A 51 1.78 15.76 22.94
C ASN A 51 1.73 16.53 21.62
N TYR A 52 1.85 15.83 20.48
CA TYR A 52 1.73 16.44 19.17
C TYR A 52 0.29 16.35 18.67
N GLU A 53 -0.28 17.49 18.30
CA GLU A 53 -1.61 17.55 17.71
C GLU A 53 -1.51 17.27 16.20
N PRO A 54 -2.28 16.30 15.66
CA PRO A 54 -2.19 15.94 14.24
C PRO A 54 -2.62 17.09 13.33
N THR A 55 -1.77 17.44 12.37
CA THR A 55 -2.05 18.43 11.33
C THR A 55 -2.88 17.84 10.19
N ASP A 56 -3.39 18.69 9.29
CA ASP A 56 -4.08 18.22 8.08
C ASP A 56 -3.16 17.39 7.17
N GLU A 57 -1.86 17.71 7.14
CA GLU A 57 -0.86 16.94 6.40
C GLU A 57 -0.69 15.52 6.99
N ASP A 58 -0.72 15.38 8.32
CA ASP A 58 -0.66 14.07 8.98
C ASP A 58 -1.89 13.21 8.63
N ARG A 59 -3.07 13.82 8.55
CA ARG A 59 -4.31 13.14 8.14
C ARG A 59 -4.24 12.68 6.69
N GLU A 60 -3.69 13.51 5.82
CA GLU A 60 -3.48 13.14 4.41
C GLU A 60 -2.47 11.99 4.27
N ASN A 61 -1.38 12.03 5.04
CA ASN A 61 -0.39 10.96 5.10
C ASN A 61 -1.02 9.63 5.57
N LEU A 62 -1.82 9.65 6.64
CA LEU A 62 -2.56 8.45 7.08
C LEU A 62 -3.50 7.92 6.00
N ASN A 63 -4.21 8.80 5.29
CA ASN A 63 -5.10 8.38 4.20
C ASN A 63 -4.32 7.68 3.08
N ARG A 64 -3.12 8.16 2.75
CA ARG A 64 -2.26 7.54 1.73
C ARG A 64 -1.70 6.20 2.19
N ILE A 65 -1.22 6.11 3.44
CA ILE A 65 -0.78 4.83 4.02
C ILE A 65 -1.94 3.83 4.01
N ARG A 66 -3.15 4.28 4.34
CA ARG A 66 -4.36 3.47 4.28
C ARG A 66 -4.60 2.94 2.87
N VAL A 67 -4.56 3.79 1.85
CA VAL A 67 -4.75 3.36 0.45
C VAL A 67 -3.67 2.34 0.04
N ILE A 68 -2.40 2.64 0.28
CA ILE A 68 -1.27 1.73 -0.03
C ILE A 68 -1.46 0.40 0.69
N GLY A 69 -1.79 0.44 1.99
CA GLY A 69 -1.98 -0.75 2.80
C GLY A 69 -3.14 -1.61 2.32
N PHE A 70 -4.29 -1.01 2.00
CA PHE A 70 -5.43 -1.76 1.46
C PHE A 70 -5.12 -2.40 0.11
N PHE A 71 -4.52 -1.68 -0.83
CA PHE A 71 -4.14 -2.26 -2.12
C PHE A 71 -3.11 -3.38 -1.95
N SER A 72 -2.09 -3.16 -1.10
CA SER A 72 -1.06 -4.16 -0.83
C SER A 72 -1.63 -5.43 -0.20
N LEU A 73 -2.53 -5.28 0.79
CA LEU A 73 -3.23 -6.40 1.42
C LEU A 73 -4.13 -7.14 0.44
N PHE A 74 -4.84 -6.42 -0.43
CA PHE A 74 -5.71 -7.04 -1.44
C PHE A 74 -4.92 -7.89 -2.43
N VAL A 75 -3.79 -7.36 -2.94
CA VAL A 75 -2.89 -8.10 -3.82
C VAL A 75 -2.28 -9.29 -3.10
N ALA A 76 -1.78 -9.10 -1.87
CA ALA A 76 -1.22 -10.19 -1.06
C ALA A 76 -2.25 -11.28 -0.79
N PHE A 77 -3.50 -10.91 -0.47
CA PHE A 77 -4.59 -11.86 -0.27
C PHE A 77 -4.89 -12.63 -1.55
N GLY A 78 -4.98 -11.97 -2.71
CA GLY A 78 -5.17 -12.64 -4.00
C GLY A 78 -4.05 -13.63 -4.32
N VAL A 79 -2.79 -13.26 -4.07
CA VAL A 79 -1.63 -14.16 -4.26
C VAL A 79 -1.70 -15.34 -3.29
N MET A 80 -1.95 -15.09 -2.01
CA MET A 80 -2.05 -16.14 -1.00
C MET A 80 -3.20 -17.09 -1.28
N TRP A 81 -4.35 -16.58 -1.75
CA TRP A 81 -5.51 -17.42 -2.07
C TRP A 81 -5.21 -18.45 -3.16
N VAL A 82 -4.37 -18.09 -4.13
CA VAL A 82 -3.99 -18.99 -5.22
C VAL A 82 -2.83 -19.92 -4.83
N THR A 83 -1.89 -19.43 -4.00
CA THR A 83 -0.64 -20.15 -3.70
C THR A 83 -0.67 -20.96 -2.42
N LEU A 84 -1.57 -20.66 -1.47
CA LEU A 84 -1.65 -21.29 -0.15
C LEU A 84 -3.02 -21.97 0.03
N PRO A 85 -3.12 -23.30 -0.20
CA PRO A 85 -4.37 -24.03 0.00
C PRO A 85 -4.81 -24.08 1.47
N GLU A 86 -3.90 -23.86 2.42
CA GLU A 86 -4.19 -23.82 3.86
C GLU A 86 -4.77 -22.47 4.32
N LEU A 87 -4.91 -21.48 3.41
CA LEU A 87 -5.35 -20.13 3.76
C LEU A 87 -6.71 -20.13 4.46
N GLU A 88 -7.63 -21.01 4.06
CA GLU A 88 -8.95 -21.13 4.71
C GLU A 88 -8.83 -21.54 6.19
N SER A 89 -7.98 -22.52 6.50
CA SER A 89 -7.73 -22.97 7.87
C SER A 89 -7.08 -21.86 8.72
N ILE A 90 -6.16 -21.10 8.13
CA ILE A 90 -5.52 -19.96 8.78
C ILE A 90 -6.56 -18.88 9.08
N LEU A 91 -7.37 -18.49 8.09
CA LEU A 91 -8.42 -17.47 8.26
C LEU A 91 -9.40 -17.86 9.37
N ASN A 92 -9.84 -19.11 9.39
CA ASN A 92 -10.73 -19.62 10.43
C ASN A 92 -10.07 -19.58 11.83
N SER A 93 -8.78 -19.88 11.91
CA SER A 93 -8.03 -19.84 13.18
C SER A 93 -7.86 -18.43 13.75
N TYR A 94 -7.84 -17.40 12.88
CA TYR A 94 -7.71 -15.99 13.27
C TYR A 94 -9.02 -15.20 13.20
N ALA A 95 -10.13 -15.80 12.79
CA ALA A 95 -11.42 -15.13 12.63
C ALA A 95 -11.88 -14.41 13.91
N TRP A 96 -11.57 -14.97 15.08
CA TRP A 96 -11.92 -14.39 16.38
C TRP A 96 -11.20 -13.06 16.65
N VAL A 97 -10.00 -12.83 16.09
CA VAL A 97 -9.20 -11.60 16.28
C VAL A 97 -9.96 -10.39 15.75
N ILE A 98 -10.70 -10.56 14.65
CA ILE A 98 -11.53 -9.51 14.05
C ILE A 98 -12.97 -9.60 14.59
N GLY A 99 -13.48 -10.82 14.75
CA GLY A 99 -14.86 -11.09 15.14
C GLY A 99 -15.21 -10.61 16.55
N ILE A 100 -14.34 -10.85 17.54
CA ILE A 100 -14.62 -10.48 18.93
C ILE A 100 -14.70 -8.95 19.10
N PRO A 101 -13.71 -8.15 18.66
CA PRO A 101 -13.82 -6.69 18.75
C PRO A 101 -15.02 -6.16 17.96
N PHE A 102 -15.29 -6.69 16.78
CA PHE A 102 -16.44 -6.26 15.97
C PHE A 102 -17.78 -6.52 16.67
N LEU A 103 -17.97 -7.71 17.25
CA LEU A 103 -19.17 -8.04 18.04
C LEU A 103 -19.29 -7.17 19.29
N LEU A 104 -18.18 -6.88 19.99
CA LEU A 104 -18.18 -5.97 21.13
C LEU A 104 -18.58 -4.54 20.73
N ALA A 105 -18.10 -4.04 19.59
CA ALA A 105 -18.54 -2.75 19.05
C ALA A 105 -20.04 -2.77 18.74
N LEU A 106 -20.51 -3.78 17.99
CA LEU A 106 -21.91 -3.89 17.56
C LEU A 106 -22.88 -3.98 18.76
N THR A 107 -22.55 -4.84 19.72
CA THR A 107 -23.33 -4.98 20.96
C THR A 107 -23.26 -3.73 21.82
N GLY A 108 -22.11 -3.05 21.86
CA GLY A 108 -21.94 -1.75 22.51
C GLY A 108 -22.82 -0.66 21.91
N TYR A 109 -22.89 -0.56 20.58
CA TYR A 109 -23.79 0.36 19.90
C TYR A 109 -25.26 0.03 20.16
N GLY A 110 -25.64 -1.26 20.16
CA GLY A 110 -26.99 -1.69 20.53
C GLY A 110 -27.35 -1.33 21.98
N ALA A 111 -26.36 -1.41 22.88
CA ALA A 111 -26.53 -1.10 24.30
C ALA A 111 -26.75 0.37 24.63
N LEU A 112 -26.47 1.29 23.70
CA LEU A 112 -26.71 2.73 23.87
C LEU A 112 -28.18 3.04 24.17
N SER A 113 -29.09 2.21 23.68
CA SER A 113 -30.54 2.38 23.85
C SER A 113 -31.05 2.11 25.28
N PHE A 114 -30.29 1.39 26.12
CA PHE A 114 -30.73 1.00 27.46
C PHE A 114 -29.70 1.23 28.58
N SER A 115 -28.39 1.25 28.29
CA SER A 115 -27.37 1.53 29.31
C SER A 115 -26.13 2.18 28.72
N GLN A 116 -25.93 3.47 29.05
CA GLN A 116 -24.76 4.23 28.63
C GLN A 116 -23.45 3.69 29.20
N ILE A 117 -23.46 3.21 30.46
CA ILE A 117 -22.27 2.67 31.11
C ILE A 117 -21.82 1.37 30.43
N LEU A 118 -22.77 0.46 30.17
CA LEU A 118 -22.46 -0.81 29.51
C LEU A 118 -21.98 -0.58 28.07
N ALA A 119 -22.68 0.28 27.32
CA ALA A 119 -22.29 0.65 25.97
C ALA A 119 -20.87 1.22 25.93
N ARG A 120 -20.54 2.12 26.86
CA ARG A 120 -19.20 2.73 26.96
C ARG A 120 -18.12 1.67 27.21
N ILE A 121 -18.36 0.72 28.12
CA ILE A 121 -17.40 -0.34 28.41
C ILE A 121 -17.15 -1.19 27.16
N LEU A 122 -18.21 -1.66 26.49
CA LEU A 122 -18.11 -2.52 25.32
C LEU A 122 -17.38 -1.84 24.14
N ILE A 123 -17.75 -0.58 23.84
CA ILE A 123 -17.10 0.21 22.79
C ILE A 123 -15.63 0.49 23.13
N THR A 124 -15.33 0.83 24.39
CA THR A 124 -13.95 1.10 24.84
C THR A 124 -13.10 -0.17 24.76
N SER A 125 -13.61 -1.32 25.22
CA SER A 125 -12.93 -2.61 25.13
C SER A 125 -12.66 -3.01 23.69
N SER A 126 -13.66 -2.89 22.80
CA SER A 126 -13.47 -3.10 21.35
C SER A 126 -12.37 -2.21 20.80
N THR A 127 -12.42 -0.91 21.12
CA THR A 127 -11.44 0.07 20.63
C THR A 127 -10.04 -0.27 21.12
N LEU A 128 -9.87 -0.60 22.40
CA LEU A 128 -8.57 -0.99 22.99
C LEU A 128 -8.01 -2.26 22.35
N LEU A 129 -8.86 -3.22 21.97
CA LEU A 129 -8.42 -4.43 21.26
C LEU A 129 -7.98 -4.14 19.82
N MET A 130 -8.65 -3.22 19.12
CA MET A 130 -8.32 -2.88 17.73
C MET A 130 -7.18 -1.87 17.57
N LEU A 131 -7.00 -0.98 18.56
CA LEU A 131 -6.03 0.12 18.49
C LEU A 131 -4.61 -0.34 18.13
N PRO A 132 -4.03 -1.39 18.76
CA PRO A 132 -2.68 -1.85 18.45
C PRO A 132 -2.54 -2.30 16.98
N PHE A 133 -3.58 -2.93 16.41
CA PHE A 133 -3.57 -3.36 15.02
C PHE A 133 -3.55 -2.15 14.07
N PHE A 134 -4.26 -1.07 14.38
CA PHE A 134 -4.17 0.16 13.60
C PHE A 134 -2.78 0.79 13.67
N TYR A 135 -2.16 0.85 14.84
CA TYR A 135 -0.79 1.34 14.98
C TYR A 135 0.20 0.50 14.18
N ILE A 136 0.15 -0.83 14.32
CA ILE A 136 1.01 -1.75 13.59
C ILE A 136 0.79 -1.58 12.09
N PHE A 137 -0.47 -1.50 11.64
CA PHE A 137 -0.82 -1.26 10.24
C PHE A 137 -0.15 0.02 9.72
N PHE A 138 -0.34 1.15 10.39
CA PHE A 138 0.23 2.43 9.93
C PHE A 138 1.76 2.42 9.94
N ILE A 139 2.38 1.77 10.92
CA ILE A 139 3.84 1.65 10.99
C ILE A 139 4.37 0.78 9.83
N VAL A 140 3.82 -0.43 9.66
CA VAL A 140 4.28 -1.39 8.63
C VAL A 140 4.09 -0.80 7.23
N PHE A 141 2.90 -0.27 6.93
CA PHE A 141 2.64 0.31 5.61
C PHE A 141 3.26 1.70 5.42
N GLY A 142 3.52 2.43 6.51
CA GLY A 142 4.34 3.64 6.48
C GLY A 142 5.80 3.34 6.12
N ILE A 143 6.38 2.26 6.67
CA ILE A 143 7.71 1.76 6.27
C ILE A 143 7.69 1.33 4.81
N LEU A 144 6.69 0.56 4.38
CA LEU A 144 6.56 0.16 2.98
C LEU A 144 6.49 1.39 2.04
N GLY A 145 5.69 2.39 2.39
CA GLY A 145 5.62 3.65 1.64
C GLY A 145 6.96 4.39 1.57
N ALA A 146 7.71 4.41 2.67
CA ALA A 146 9.06 4.98 2.71
C ALA A 146 10.06 4.21 1.82
N VAL A 147 10.00 2.88 1.81
CA VAL A 147 10.81 2.03 0.93
C VAL A 147 10.45 2.28 -0.54
N LEU A 148 9.16 2.32 -0.87
CA LEU A 148 8.70 2.64 -2.23
C LEU A 148 9.18 4.02 -2.68
N ARG A 149 9.13 5.01 -1.78
CA ARG A 149 9.68 6.35 -2.05
C ARG A 149 11.17 6.31 -2.36
N LEU A 150 11.97 5.56 -1.60
CA LEU A 150 13.42 5.44 -1.84
C LEU A 150 13.73 4.84 -3.22
N ILE A 151 12.91 3.89 -3.68
CA ILE A 151 13.06 3.28 -5.01
C ILE A 151 12.61 4.24 -6.12
N LEU A 152 11.48 4.93 -5.93
CA LEU A 152 10.89 5.82 -6.93
C LEU A 152 11.63 7.16 -7.07
N TRP A 153 12.20 7.68 -5.98
CA TRP A 153 12.87 8.97 -5.96
C TRP A 153 13.98 9.14 -7.02
N PRO A 154 14.94 8.21 -7.18
CA PRO A 154 15.97 8.34 -8.22
C PRO A 154 15.36 8.28 -9.62
N ILE A 155 14.32 7.46 -9.83
CA ILE A 155 13.66 7.31 -11.14
C ILE A 155 12.98 8.62 -11.53
N VAL A 156 12.20 9.19 -10.61
CA VAL A 156 11.51 10.47 -10.82
C VAL A 156 12.50 11.63 -11.01
N SER A 157 13.60 11.65 -10.24
CA SER A 157 14.65 12.66 -10.35
C SER A 157 15.37 12.60 -11.71
N LEU A 158 15.70 11.40 -12.18
CA LEU A 158 16.29 11.18 -13.50
C LEU A 158 15.31 11.57 -14.63
N GLU A 159 14.05 11.21 -14.49
CA GLU A 159 13.02 11.55 -15.48
C GLU A 159 12.84 13.07 -15.61
N ASN A 160 12.80 13.79 -14.48
CA ASN A 160 12.72 15.25 -14.44
C ASN A 160 13.93 15.94 -15.08
N SER A 161 15.14 15.40 -14.89
CA SER A 161 16.37 16.01 -15.38
C SER A 161 16.64 15.73 -16.87
N VAL A 162 16.21 14.57 -17.38
CA VAL A 162 16.54 14.12 -18.75
C VAL A 162 15.42 14.42 -19.76
N ILE A 163 14.14 14.26 -19.39
CA ILE A 163 13.01 14.38 -20.33
C ILE A 163 12.23 15.70 -20.14
N GLY A 164 12.24 16.25 -18.92
CA GLY A 164 11.48 17.46 -18.57
C GLY A 164 10.13 17.15 -17.92
N GLN A 165 9.54 18.16 -17.27
CA GLN A 165 8.42 17.97 -16.35
C GLN A 165 7.10 17.51 -17.02
N ASP A 166 6.86 17.81 -18.29
CA ASP A 166 5.54 17.57 -18.90
C ASP A 166 5.43 16.31 -19.78
N GLN A 167 6.45 15.44 -19.76
CA GLN A 167 6.45 14.22 -20.57
C GLN A 167 6.11 12.97 -19.75
N SER A 168 5.53 11.98 -20.42
CA SER A 168 5.17 10.68 -19.87
C SER A 168 6.37 9.91 -19.29
N PRO A 169 6.16 9.04 -18.28
CA PRO A 169 7.22 8.30 -17.62
C PRO A 169 7.73 7.14 -18.48
N ARG A 170 8.51 7.48 -19.51
CA ARG A 170 9.20 6.52 -20.37
C ARG A 170 10.29 5.76 -19.63
N PHE A 171 10.98 6.41 -18.69
CA PHE A 171 12.06 5.80 -17.92
C PHE A 171 11.56 4.69 -16.99
N LEU A 172 10.39 4.84 -16.38
CA LEU A 172 9.83 3.82 -15.50
C LEU A 172 9.44 2.56 -16.29
N GLY A 173 8.81 2.72 -17.46
CA GLY A 173 8.53 1.62 -18.39
C GLY A 173 9.80 0.94 -18.92
N LEU A 174 10.82 1.72 -19.32
CA LEU A 174 12.12 1.22 -19.75
C LEU A 174 12.88 0.49 -18.64
N LEU A 175 12.82 0.97 -17.40
CA LEU A 175 13.45 0.33 -16.25
C LEU A 175 12.78 -1.02 -15.94
N ILE A 176 11.44 -1.09 -15.99
CA ILE A 176 10.69 -2.33 -15.82
C ILE A 176 11.07 -3.34 -16.91
N LEU A 177 11.18 -2.89 -18.18
CA LEU A 177 11.65 -3.73 -19.27
C LEU A 177 13.10 -4.19 -19.07
N PHE A 178 14.00 -3.30 -18.65
CA PHE A 178 15.38 -3.65 -18.37
C PHE A 178 15.49 -4.71 -17.26
N LEU A 179 14.75 -4.54 -16.16
CA LEU A 179 14.64 -5.52 -15.07
C LEU A 179 14.08 -6.86 -15.56
N SER A 180 13.05 -6.82 -16.41
CA SER A 180 12.51 -8.01 -17.08
C SER A 180 13.59 -8.74 -17.88
N PHE A 181 14.29 -8.04 -18.78
CA PHE A 181 15.36 -8.64 -19.59
C PHE A 181 16.51 -9.18 -18.73
N PHE A 182 16.90 -8.45 -17.69
CA PHE A 182 17.95 -8.88 -16.77
C PHE A 182 17.56 -10.16 -16.01
N LEU A 183 16.32 -10.24 -15.53
CA LEU A 183 15.79 -11.45 -14.89
C LEU A 183 15.67 -12.63 -15.87
N GLN A 184 15.27 -12.38 -17.12
CA GLN A 184 15.28 -13.40 -18.18
C GLN A 184 16.68 -13.92 -18.46
N LEU A 185 17.69 -13.03 -18.51
CA LEU A 185 19.09 -13.41 -18.71
C LEU A 185 19.64 -14.26 -17.55
N ILE A 186 19.26 -13.94 -16.30
CA ILE A 186 19.61 -14.77 -15.14
C ILE A 186 18.91 -16.13 -15.21
N ALA A 187 17.63 -16.14 -15.54
CA ALA A 187 16.83 -17.36 -15.63
C ALA A 187 17.25 -18.29 -16.79
N LEU A 188 17.80 -17.74 -17.87
CA LEU A 188 18.41 -18.50 -18.97
C LEU A 188 19.71 -19.21 -18.56
N LYS A 189 20.34 -18.78 -17.47
CA LYS A 189 21.62 -19.31 -16.99
C LYS A 189 21.46 -20.36 -15.88
N SER A 190 20.24 -20.54 -15.33
CA SER A 190 19.89 -21.57 -14.34
C SER A 190 19.17 -22.74 -14.98
#